data_AF-A0A1F2Y1T0-F1
#
_entry.id   AF-A0A1F2Y1T0-F1
#
_cell.length_a   1.000
_cell.length_b   1.000
_cell.length_c   1.000
_cell.angle_alpha   90.00
_cell.angle_beta   90.00
_cell.angle_gamma   90.00
#
_symmetry.space_group_name_H-M   'P 1'
#
loop_
_entity.id
_entity.type
_entity.pdbx_description
1 polymer ?
#
loop_
_entity_poly.entity_id
_entity_poly.type
_entity_poly.pdbx_seq_one_letter_code
_entity_poly.pdbx_strand_id
1 'polypeptide(L)'
;MGGNFVLIALTGGPPNMAGRPRRARTFRELGQFSADLGQELLLTTPANWSFGKQRVQGWKYVPGGTEVWRPSTVPMADCVVYDAMYLADLKKYQAEYRTWKRLIGKGAIPFFNPILPAKDLIYRGLEGAKLWPGRIPATEYNVNTENVVKITK
;
A
#
# COMPACT_ATOMS: atom_id res chain seq x y z
N MET A 1 -12.41 -22.40 -0.31
CA MET A 1 -13.57 -21.52 -0.10
C MET A 1 -13.09 -20.08 -0.23
N GLY A 2 -13.11 -19.50 -1.43
CA GLY A 2 -12.80 -18.09 -1.60
C GLY A 2 -14.11 -17.32 -1.53
N GLY A 3 -14.36 -16.59 -0.44
CA GLY A 3 -15.46 -15.62 -0.42
C GLY A 3 -15.20 -14.55 -1.49
N ASN A 4 -16.25 -14.08 -2.17
CA ASN A 4 -16.14 -12.90 -3.02
C ASN A 4 -15.92 -11.70 -2.11
N PHE A 5 -14.69 -11.17 -2.06
CA PHE A 5 -14.39 -9.95 -1.33
C PHE A 5 -13.91 -8.87 -2.31
N VAL A 6 -14.03 -7.62 -1.90
CA VAL A 6 -13.43 -6.51 -2.65
C VAL A 6 -12.06 -6.22 -2.07
N LEU A 7 -11.02 -6.31 -2.90
CA LEU A 7 -9.71 -5.79 -2.58
C LEU A 7 -9.74 -4.27 -2.70
N ILE A 8 -9.56 -3.57 -1.58
CA ILE A 8 -9.40 -2.13 -1.55
C ILE A 8 -7.90 -1.81 -1.47
N ALA A 9 -7.31 -1.28 -2.53
CA ALA A 9 -5.95 -0.75 -2.48
C ALA A 9 -5.98 0.75 -2.11
N LEU A 10 -5.47 1.06 -0.92
CA LEU A 10 -5.37 2.43 -0.42
C LEU A 10 -4.17 3.13 -1.04
N THR A 11 -4.38 4.31 -1.60
CA THR A 11 -3.35 5.06 -2.30
C THR A 11 -3.54 6.57 -2.19
N GLY A 12 -2.54 7.39 -2.52
CA GLY A 12 -2.64 8.86 -2.41
C GLY A 12 -3.22 9.62 -3.60
N GLY A 13 -3.79 8.93 -4.60
CA GLY A 13 -4.27 9.60 -5.80
C GLY A 13 -4.98 8.66 -6.77
N PRO A 14 -5.60 9.20 -7.82
CA PRO A 14 -6.32 8.42 -8.81
C PRO A 14 -5.39 7.48 -9.59
N PRO A 15 -5.90 6.39 -10.19
CA PRO A 15 -5.08 5.46 -10.98
C PRO A 15 -4.38 6.10 -12.17
N ASN A 16 -5.05 7.04 -12.84
CA ASN A 16 -4.59 7.68 -14.07
C ASN A 16 -3.92 9.03 -13.77
N MET A 17 -2.83 9.02 -13.00
CA MET A 17 -2.06 10.25 -12.73
C MET A 17 -1.11 10.57 -13.87
N ALA A 18 -1.39 11.67 -14.59
CA ALA A 18 -0.44 12.28 -15.51
C ALA A 18 0.90 12.56 -14.77
N GLY A 19 2.02 12.13 -15.37
CA GLY A 19 3.36 12.27 -14.77
C GLY A 19 3.79 11.14 -13.81
N ARG A 20 2.97 10.09 -13.57
CA ARG A 20 3.36 8.93 -12.76
C ARG A 20 3.13 7.58 -13.48
N PRO A 21 3.78 7.34 -14.64
CA PRO A 21 3.52 6.18 -15.50
C PRO A 21 3.82 4.84 -14.81
N ARG A 22 4.88 4.75 -13.99
CA ARG A 22 5.21 3.54 -13.23
C ARG A 22 4.08 3.12 -12.29
N ARG A 23 3.50 4.09 -11.57
CA ARG A 23 2.40 3.85 -10.64
C ARG A 23 1.12 3.45 -11.35
N ALA A 24 0.78 4.13 -12.45
CA ALA A 24 -0.36 3.76 -13.28
C ALA A 24 -0.23 2.32 -13.80
N ARG A 25 0.99 1.91 -14.20
CA ARG A 25 1.28 0.53 -14.61
C ARG A 25 1.10 -0.46 -13.45
N THR A 26 1.69 -0.20 -12.27
CA THR A 26 1.54 -1.06 -11.09
C THR A 26 0.07 -1.30 -10.74
N PHE A 27 -0.76 -0.26 -10.75
CA PHE A 27 -2.19 -0.44 -10.46
C PHE A 27 -2.92 -1.22 -11.54
N ARG A 28 -2.54 -1.04 -12.82
CA ARG A 28 -3.13 -1.82 -13.92
C ARG A 28 -2.79 -3.31 -13.78
N GLU A 29 -1.53 -3.62 -13.47
CA GLU A 29 -1.08 -5.01 -13.22
C GLU A 29 -1.80 -5.61 -12.00
N LEU A 30 -1.94 -4.86 -10.91
CA LEU A 30 -2.71 -5.29 -9.74
C LEU A 30 -4.19 -5.56 -10.08
N GLY A 31 -4.80 -4.69 -10.90
CA GLY A 31 -6.17 -4.84 -11.37
C GLY A 31 -6.36 -6.08 -12.22
N GLN A 32 -5.46 -6.31 -13.19
CA GLN A 32 -5.48 -7.49 -14.03
C GLN A 32 -5.35 -8.76 -13.17
N PHE A 33 -4.36 -8.80 -12.27
CA PHE A 33 -4.14 -9.96 -11.41
C PHE A 33 -5.33 -10.24 -10.48
N SER A 34 -5.98 -9.19 -9.96
CA SER A 34 -7.20 -9.35 -9.15
C SER A 34 -8.34 -9.94 -9.99
N ALA A 35 -8.52 -9.46 -11.22
CA ALA A 35 -9.53 -9.97 -12.14
C ALA A 35 -9.27 -11.43 -12.55
N ASP A 36 -8.01 -11.81 -12.79
CA ASP A 36 -7.60 -13.18 -13.09
C ASP A 36 -7.92 -14.15 -11.94
N LEU A 37 -7.92 -13.64 -10.70
CA LEU A 37 -8.33 -14.37 -9.49
C LEU A 37 -9.85 -14.29 -9.19
N GLY A 38 -10.64 -13.66 -10.06
CA GLY A 38 -12.07 -13.45 -9.86
C GLY A 38 -12.42 -12.49 -8.73
N GLN A 39 -11.48 -11.62 -8.33
CA GLN A 39 -11.67 -10.63 -7.26
C GLN A 39 -11.88 -9.23 -7.83
N GLU A 40 -12.73 -8.45 -7.15
CA GLU A 40 -12.90 -7.04 -7.49
C GLU A 40 -11.80 -6.19 -6.87
N LEU A 41 -11.23 -5.27 -7.65
CA LEU A 41 -10.30 -4.27 -7.13
C LEU A 41 -10.93 -2.88 -7.14
N LEU A 42 -10.88 -2.21 -5.99
CA LEU A 42 -11.16 -0.79 -5.84
C LEU A 42 -9.89 -0.06 -5.41
N LEU A 43 -9.44 0.92 -6.19
CA LEU A 43 -8.45 1.90 -5.71
C LEU A 43 -9.16 3.03 -4.99
N THR A 44 -8.64 3.45 -3.84
CA THR A 44 -9.22 4.56 -3.08
C THR A 44 -8.15 5.43 -2.43
N THR A 45 -8.56 6.59 -1.92
CA THR A 45 -7.72 7.44 -1.07
C THR A 45 -8.32 7.53 0.33
N PRO A 46 -7.54 7.88 1.37
CA PRO A 46 -8.07 8.06 2.72
C PRO A 46 -9.26 9.03 2.80
N ALA A 47 -9.31 10.03 1.92
CA ALA A 47 -10.38 11.02 1.89
C ALA A 47 -11.73 10.48 1.36
N ASN A 48 -11.73 9.37 0.62
CA ASN A 48 -12.92 8.81 -0.02
C ASN A 48 -13.67 7.79 0.88
N TRP A 49 -13.28 7.72 2.15
CA TRP A 49 -13.83 6.76 3.09
C TRP A 49 -14.94 7.38 3.93
N SER A 50 -16.13 6.77 3.90
CA SER A 50 -17.25 7.21 4.73
C SER A 50 -17.61 6.14 5.75
N PHE A 51 -16.94 6.18 6.92
CA PHE A 51 -17.16 5.20 7.98
C PHE A 51 -18.59 5.22 8.53
N GLY A 52 -19.20 6.41 8.66
CA GLY A 52 -20.59 6.52 9.11
C GLY A 52 -21.60 5.88 8.14
N LYS A 53 -21.29 5.85 6.85
CA LYS A 53 -22.14 5.23 5.81
C LYS A 53 -21.74 3.80 5.49
N GLN A 54 -20.69 3.26 6.13
CA GLN A 54 -20.13 1.92 5.85
C GLN A 54 -19.84 1.68 4.35
N ARG A 55 -19.35 2.72 3.65
CA ARG A 55 -19.09 2.69 2.21
C ARG A 55 -17.76 3.34 1.86
N VAL A 56 -17.14 2.81 0.80
CA VAL A 56 -15.87 3.31 0.26
C VAL A 56 -16.06 3.71 -1.18
N GLN A 57 -15.69 4.95 -1.50
CA GLN A 57 -15.70 5.46 -2.87
C GLN A 57 -14.32 5.33 -3.49
N GLY A 58 -14.25 5.13 -4.81
CA GLY A 58 -12.97 4.97 -5.48
C GLY A 58 -13.11 4.68 -6.96
N TRP A 59 -12.09 4.03 -7.51
CA TRP A 59 -12.04 3.62 -8.90
C TRP A 59 -11.93 2.11 -8.99
N LYS A 60 -12.98 1.48 -9.54
CA LYS A 60 -13.03 0.03 -9.76
C LYS A 60 -12.30 -0.31 -11.06
N TYR A 61 -11.49 -1.36 -11.02
CA TYR A 61 -10.86 -1.90 -12.23
C TYR A 61 -11.90 -2.61 -13.10
N VAL A 62 -11.88 -2.36 -14.41
CA VAL A 62 -12.76 -3.02 -15.38
C VAL A 62 -11.90 -3.73 -16.44
N PRO A 63 -11.81 -5.07 -16.40
CA PRO A 63 -11.02 -5.83 -17.38
C PRO A 63 -11.65 -5.70 -18.78
N GLY A 64 -10.81 -5.54 -19.81
CA GLY A 64 -11.25 -5.49 -21.21
C GLY A 64 -12.09 -4.27 -21.63
N GLY A 65 -12.27 -3.27 -20.76
CA GLY A 65 -13.02 -2.06 -21.06
C GLY A 65 -12.21 -0.99 -21.82
N THR A 66 -12.91 -0.08 -22.50
CA THR A 66 -12.32 1.15 -23.07
C THR A 66 -11.75 2.08 -21.99
N GLU A 67 -12.39 2.09 -20.81
CA GLU A 67 -11.91 2.74 -19.59
C GLU A 67 -11.58 1.69 -18.53
N VAL A 68 -10.29 1.56 -18.23
CA VAL A 68 -9.74 0.57 -17.28
C VAL A 68 -10.16 0.85 -15.83
N TRP A 69 -10.53 2.09 -15.51
CA TRP A 69 -10.86 2.54 -14.16
C TRP A 69 -12.14 3.35 -14.17
N ARG A 70 -13.17 2.90 -13.42
CA ARG A 70 -14.46 3.59 -13.34
C ARG A 70 -14.79 4.02 -11.91
N PRO A 71 -15.35 5.22 -11.70
CA PRO A 71 -15.86 5.61 -10.39
C PRO A 71 -16.84 4.57 -9.86
N SER A 72 -16.67 4.15 -8.61
CA SER A 72 -17.53 3.16 -7.96
C SER A 72 -17.61 3.40 -6.46
N THR A 73 -18.66 2.84 -5.85
CA THR A 73 -18.83 2.83 -4.40
C THR A 73 -19.15 1.42 -3.94
N VAL A 74 -18.34 0.87 -3.05
CA VAL A 74 -18.52 -0.47 -2.49
C VAL A 74 -18.94 -0.39 -1.02
N PRO A 75 -19.78 -1.32 -0.54
CA PRO A 75 -19.98 -1.48 0.90
C PRO A 75 -18.67 -1.92 1.57
N MET A 76 -18.46 -1.57 2.83
CA MET A 76 -17.29 -2.01 3.61
C MET A 76 -17.36 -3.47 4.05
N ALA A 77 -18.57 -4.06 4.02
CA ALA A 77 -18.75 -5.49 4.26
C ALA A 77 -17.97 -6.29 3.21
N ASP A 78 -17.32 -7.37 3.64
CA ASP A 78 -16.57 -8.27 2.76
C ASP A 78 -15.46 -7.57 1.96
N CYS A 79 -14.75 -6.63 2.58
CA CYS A 79 -13.59 -5.98 2.01
C CYS A 79 -12.30 -6.45 2.67
N VAL A 80 -11.23 -6.55 1.87
CA VAL A 80 -9.86 -6.70 2.35
C VAL A 80 -9.08 -5.49 1.90
N VAL A 81 -8.27 -4.93 2.78
CA VAL A 81 -7.58 -3.68 2.52
C VAL A 81 -6.08 -3.91 2.36
N TYR A 82 -5.54 -3.44 1.25
CA TYR A 82 -4.12 -3.41 0.94
C TYR A 82 -3.59 -1.98 1.02
N ASP A 83 -2.58 -1.76 1.86
CA ASP A 83 -1.93 -0.46 1.97
C ASP A 83 -0.89 -0.24 0.87
N ALA A 84 -1.28 0.45 -0.20
CA ALA A 84 -0.42 0.82 -1.33
C ALA A 84 0.01 2.31 -1.26
N MET A 85 0.09 2.88 -0.06
CA MET A 85 0.47 4.27 0.14
C MET A 85 1.98 4.48 0.00
N TYR A 86 2.39 5.36 -0.90
CA TYR A 86 3.78 5.83 -0.97
C TYR A 86 4.08 6.78 0.20
N LEU A 87 5.34 6.90 0.61
CA LEU A 87 5.76 7.81 1.68
C LEU A 87 5.30 9.27 1.45
N ALA A 88 5.38 9.75 0.20
CA ALA A 88 4.92 11.10 -0.16
C ALA A 88 3.40 11.26 0.03
N ASP A 89 2.64 10.20 -0.26
CA ASP A 89 1.19 10.19 -0.09
C ASP A 89 0.81 10.11 1.40
N LEU A 90 1.55 9.34 2.20
CA LEU A 90 1.36 9.29 3.65
C LEU A 90 1.59 10.66 4.32
N LYS A 91 2.56 11.43 3.82
CA LYS A 91 2.76 12.83 4.27
C LYS A 91 1.56 13.69 3.93
N LYS A 92 0.99 13.54 2.73
CA LYS A 92 -0.20 14.30 2.29
C LYS A 92 -1.46 13.96 3.09
N TYR A 93 -1.68 12.68 3.40
CA TYR A 93 -2.90 12.19 4.06
C TYR A 93 -2.67 11.79 5.54
N GLN A 94 -1.71 12.43 6.22
CA GLN A 94 -1.24 11.94 7.52
C GLN A 94 -2.33 11.91 8.60
N ALA A 95 -3.28 12.85 8.57
CA ALA A 95 -4.36 12.95 9.55
C ALA A 95 -5.48 11.95 9.24
N GLU A 96 -5.91 11.89 7.99
CA GLU A 96 -6.93 10.98 7.48
C GLU A 96 -6.47 9.54 7.62
N TYR A 97 -5.23 9.23 7.23
CA TYR A 97 -4.65 7.89 7.33
C TYR A 97 -4.58 7.39 8.78
N ARG A 98 -4.20 8.26 9.74
CA ARG A 98 -4.19 7.90 11.17
C ARG A 98 -5.59 7.57 11.70
N THR A 99 -6.58 8.39 11.34
CA THR A 99 -7.98 8.19 11.71
C THR A 99 -8.51 6.89 11.11
N TRP A 100 -8.23 6.70 9.82
CA TRP A 100 -8.63 5.54 9.04
C TRP A 100 -8.05 4.24 9.63
N LYS A 101 -6.75 4.22 9.95
CA LYS A 101 -6.08 3.04 10.54
C LYS A 101 -6.71 2.66 11.88
N ARG A 102 -7.06 3.65 12.70
CA ARG A 102 -7.75 3.44 13.98
C ARG A 102 -9.14 2.83 13.78
N LEU A 103 -9.89 3.31 12.78
CA LEU A 103 -11.26 2.87 12.52
C LEU A 103 -11.31 1.46 11.91
N ILE A 104 -10.39 1.13 10.99
CA ILE A 104 -10.25 -0.23 10.47
C ILE A 104 -9.85 -1.21 11.58
N GLY A 105 -8.91 -0.83 12.45
CA GLY A 105 -8.51 -1.67 13.59
C GLY A 105 -9.66 -2.00 14.54
N LYS A 106 -10.68 -1.13 14.62
CA LYS A 106 -11.92 -1.40 15.39
C LYS A 106 -12.95 -2.23 14.63
N GLY A 107 -12.99 -2.12 13.30
CA GLY A 107 -14.04 -2.68 12.45
C GLY A 107 -13.82 -4.13 12.01
N ALA A 108 -12.77 -4.81 12.48
CA ALA A 108 -12.40 -6.17 12.08
C ALA A 108 -12.24 -6.38 10.56
N ILE A 109 -11.96 -5.32 9.80
CA ILE A 109 -11.69 -5.41 8.37
C ILE A 109 -10.26 -5.95 8.20
N PRO A 110 -10.05 -7.07 7.48
CA PRO A 110 -8.73 -7.58 7.22
C PRO A 110 -7.88 -6.51 6.51
N PHE A 111 -6.76 -6.17 7.13
CA PHE A 111 -5.84 -5.16 6.64
C PHE A 111 -4.46 -5.79 6.48
N PHE A 112 -4.00 -5.85 5.23
CA PHE A 112 -2.64 -6.24 4.89
C PHE A 112 -1.85 -5.01 4.50
N ASN A 113 -0.92 -4.65 5.38
CA ASN A 113 0.20 -3.81 5.06
C ASN A 113 1.43 -4.67 5.37
N PRO A 114 2.39 -4.86 4.45
CA PRO A 114 3.70 -5.27 4.89
C PRO A 114 4.20 -4.14 5.79
N ILE A 115 3.99 -4.26 7.11
CA ILE A 115 4.79 -3.52 8.08
C ILE A 115 6.20 -4.02 7.81
N LEU A 116 6.88 -3.34 6.88
CA LEU A 116 8.30 -3.52 6.69
C LEU A 116 8.88 -3.17 8.06
N PRO A 117 9.59 -4.12 8.69
CA PRO A 117 10.28 -3.84 9.93
C PRO A 117 11.13 -2.57 9.74
N ALA A 118 11.43 -1.89 10.83
CA ALA A 118 12.38 -0.78 10.76
C ALA A 118 13.66 -1.26 10.04
N LYS A 119 14.28 -0.37 9.24
CA LYS A 119 15.37 -0.77 8.33
C LYS A 119 16.50 -1.47 9.09
N ASP A 120 16.79 -1.04 10.31
CA ASP A 120 17.73 -1.70 11.21
C ASP A 120 17.37 -3.16 11.48
N LEU A 121 16.09 -3.49 11.74
CA LEU A 121 15.63 -4.87 11.91
C LEU A 121 15.77 -5.70 10.63
N ILE A 122 15.50 -5.10 9.46
CA ILE A 122 15.70 -5.77 8.17
C ILE A 122 17.19 -6.06 7.95
N TYR A 123 18.05 -5.06 8.17
CA TYR A 123 19.48 -5.19 7.93
C TYR A 123 20.14 -6.16 8.92
N ARG A 124 19.77 -6.12 10.21
CA ARG A 124 20.19 -7.11 11.21
C ARG A 124 19.73 -8.52 10.83
N GLY A 125 18.50 -8.68 10.36
CA GLY A 125 17.96 -9.98 9.96
C GLY A 125 18.59 -10.56 8.70
N LEU A 126 19.16 -9.71 7.85
CA LEU A 126 19.85 -10.13 6.63
C LEU A 126 21.39 -10.16 6.82
N GLU A 127 21.91 -9.71 7.96
CA GLU A 127 23.34 -9.71 8.27
C GLU A 127 23.89 -11.15 8.25
N GLY A 128 24.91 -11.39 7.44
CA GLY A 128 25.45 -12.74 7.19
C GLY A 128 24.70 -13.58 6.15
N ALA A 129 23.55 -13.13 5.64
CA ALA A 129 22.85 -13.82 4.55
C ALA A 129 23.63 -13.67 3.22
N LYS A 130 23.71 -14.76 2.44
CA LYS A 130 24.19 -14.70 1.05
C LYS A 130 23.06 -14.14 0.18
N LEU A 131 23.08 -12.84 -0.08
CA LEU A 131 22.16 -12.22 -1.03
C LEU A 131 22.76 -12.28 -2.44
N TRP A 132 21.92 -12.34 -3.46
CA TRP A 132 22.35 -12.21 -4.85
C TRP A 132 21.96 -10.81 -5.35
N PRO A 133 22.90 -10.00 -5.89
CA PRO A 133 24.28 -10.32 -6.27
C PRO A 133 25.33 -9.77 -5.29
N GLY A 134 25.22 -9.98 -3.97
CA GLY A 134 26.22 -9.45 -3.03
C GLY A 134 25.92 -9.65 -1.54
N ARG A 135 26.80 -9.10 -0.69
CA ARG A 135 26.52 -8.97 0.75
C ARG A 135 25.93 -7.59 1.01
N ILE A 136 25.19 -7.47 2.10
CA ILE A 136 24.75 -6.16 2.60
C ILE A 136 26.01 -5.40 3.03
N PRO A 137 26.08 -4.08 2.78
CA PRO A 137 27.14 -3.25 3.32
C PRO A 137 27.23 -3.37 4.85
N ALA A 138 28.45 -3.23 5.39
CA ALA A 138 28.64 -3.05 6.82
C ALA A 138 27.76 -1.89 7.30
N THR A 139 26.91 -2.14 8.30
CA THR A 139 25.90 -1.19 8.76
C THR A 139 26.16 -0.89 10.23
N GLU A 140 26.46 0.37 10.55
CA GLU A 140 26.60 0.83 11.93
C GLU A 140 25.22 1.22 12.48
N TYR A 141 24.80 0.58 13.56
CA TYR A 141 23.49 0.81 14.16
C TYR A 141 23.53 1.83 15.30
N ASN A 142 24.70 2.03 15.92
CA ASN A 142 24.91 2.99 17.00
C ASN A 142 25.61 4.24 16.46
N VAL A 143 24.80 5.14 15.89
CA VAL A 143 25.28 6.42 15.37
C VAL A 143 25.50 7.39 16.53
N ASN A 144 26.75 7.65 16.86
CA ASN A 144 27.17 8.79 17.67
C ASN A 144 28.12 9.67 16.85
N THR A 145 28.40 10.88 17.32
CA THR A 145 29.21 11.88 16.61
C THR A 145 30.62 11.36 16.27
N GLU A 146 31.18 10.51 17.14
CA GLU A 146 32.51 9.91 16.97
C GLU A 146 32.54 8.84 15.86
N ASN A 147 31.45 8.10 15.68
CA ASN A 147 31.34 7.00 14.71
C ASN A 147 31.05 7.50 13.29
N VAL A 148 30.35 8.62 13.12
CA VAL A 148 30.04 9.20 11.79
C VAL A 148 31.32 9.64 11.06
N VAL A 149 32.28 10.23 11.79
CA VAL A 149 33.55 10.72 11.22
C VAL A 149 34.43 9.59 10.69
N LYS A 150 34.28 8.37 11.24
CA LYS A 150 35.04 7.17 10.81
C LYS A 150 34.49 6.53 9.53
N ILE A 151 33.22 6.76 9.19
CA ILE A 151 32.56 6.16 8.00
C ILE A 151 32.84 6.99 6.73
N THR A 152 33.19 8.27 6.87
CA THR A 152 33.46 9.19 5.75
C THR A 152 34.94 9.39 5.41
N LYS A 153 35.86 8.63 6.04
CA LYS A 153 37.30 8.60 5.70
C LYS A 153 37.64 7.27 5.07
#